data_AF-R4HCA0-F1
#
_entry.id   AF-R4HCA0-F1
#
_cell.length_a   1.000
_cell.length_b   1.000
_cell.length_c   1.000
_cell.angle_alpha   90.00
_cell.angle_beta   90.00
_cell.angle_gamma   90.00
#
_symmetry.space_group_name_H-M   'P 1'
#
loop_
_entity.id
_entity.type
_entity.pdbx_description
1 polymer ?
#
loop_
_entity_poly.entity_id
_entity_poly.type
_entity_poly.pdbx_seq_one_letter_code
_entity_poly.pdbx_strand_id
1 'polypeptide(L)'
;LFTVIPYVGVTIVHWMWGGYGVSGPTLKRFFVLHFFLPLAMVVVVGVHFLYLHEGGSNNPLGVSSDVLAVRFHPFYTSKDVVGLVIMYGFFSFLALGFPEALGNYLNNIPMDNLR
;
A
#
# COMPACT_ATOMS: atom_id res chain seq x y z
N LEU A 1 -7.81 19.27 -4.66
CA LEU A 1 -8.68 18.48 -3.77
C LEU A 1 -8.99 19.23 -2.47
N PHE A 2 -8.01 19.45 -1.59
CA PHE A 2 -8.25 20.05 -0.27
C PHE A 2 -8.64 21.54 -0.28
N THR A 3 -8.31 22.29 -1.34
CA THR A 3 -8.74 23.68 -1.51
C THR A 3 -10.26 23.86 -1.51
N VAL A 4 -11.03 22.81 -1.80
CA VAL A 4 -12.50 22.85 -1.88
C VAL A 4 -13.15 22.91 -0.48
N ILE A 5 -12.42 22.59 0.59
CA ILE A 5 -12.94 22.67 1.95
C ILE A 5 -13.19 24.15 2.31
N PRO A 6 -14.44 24.56 2.61
CA PRO A 6 -14.75 25.94 2.93
C PRO A 6 -13.93 26.46 4.12
N TYR A 7 -13.56 27.75 4.06
CA TYR A 7 -12.82 28.49 5.09
C TYR A 7 -11.37 28.06 5.36
N VAL A 8 -11.06 26.76 5.38
CA VAL A 8 -9.73 26.24 5.80
C VAL A 8 -8.93 25.57 4.69
N GLY A 9 -9.54 25.26 3.55
CA GLY A 9 -8.92 24.46 2.49
C GLY A 9 -7.61 25.04 1.96
N VAL A 10 -7.56 26.35 1.72
CA VAL A 10 -6.35 27.04 1.23
C VAL A 10 -5.22 26.96 2.27
N THR A 11 -5.53 27.20 3.54
CA THR A 11 -4.56 27.14 4.64
C THR A 11 -3.99 25.73 4.80
N ILE A 12 -4.83 24.69 4.70
CA ILE A 12 -4.39 23.29 4.74
C ILE A 12 -3.41 23.00 3.61
N VAL A 13 -3.72 23.45 2.39
CA VAL A 13 -2.87 23.19 1.21
C VAL A 13 -1.51 23.89 1.34
N HIS A 14 -1.49 25.16 1.73
CA HIS A 14 -0.23 25.88 1.97
C HIS A 14 0.59 25.25 3.10
N TRP A 15 -0.08 24.78 4.16
CA TRP A 15 0.58 24.05 5.24
C TRP A 15 1.19 22.75 4.75
N MET A 16 0.47 21.97 3.94
CA MET A 16 0.97 20.71 3.37
C MET A 16 2.20 20.94 2.47
N TRP A 17 2.11 21.90 1.54
CA TRP A 17 3.21 22.25 0.65
C TRP A 17 4.40 22.86 1.39
N GLY A 18 4.15 23.55 2.50
CA GLY A 18 5.18 24.35 3.18
C GLY A 18 5.52 25.61 2.40
N GLY A 19 4.55 26.16 1.66
CA GLY A 19 4.70 27.30 0.77
C GLY A 19 3.48 27.48 -0.14
N TYR A 20 3.63 28.30 -1.20
CA TYR A 20 2.55 28.60 -2.14
C TYR A 20 2.44 27.62 -3.32
N GLY A 21 3.32 26.62 -3.38
CA GLY A 21 3.33 25.60 -4.41
C GLY A 21 4.19 24.40 -4.03
N VAL A 22 4.05 23.31 -4.79
CA VAL A 22 4.83 22.10 -4.61
C VAL A 22 6.30 22.39 -4.89
N SER A 23 7.16 22.16 -3.90
CA SER A 23 8.56 22.55 -3.95
C SER A 23 9.43 21.65 -3.05
N GLY A 24 10.70 21.99 -2.88
CA GLY A 24 11.65 21.24 -2.05
C GLY A 24 11.16 20.90 -0.63
N PRO A 25 10.55 21.84 0.12
CA PRO A 25 9.92 21.54 1.40
C PRO A 25 8.85 20.43 1.33
N THR A 26 8.02 20.45 0.28
CA THR A 26 6.98 19.43 0.05
C THR A 26 7.61 18.06 -0.16
N LEU A 27 8.62 17.98 -1.04
CA LEU A 27 9.29 16.71 -1.37
C LEU A 27 9.96 16.08 -0.14
N LYS A 28 10.66 16.87 0.67
CA LYS A 28 11.31 16.38 1.90
C LYS A 28 10.29 15.83 2.90
N ARG A 29 9.15 16.50 3.07
CA ARG A 29 8.07 16.03 3.97
C ARG A 29 7.43 14.75 3.44
N PHE A 30 7.17 14.69 2.13
CA PHE A 30 6.59 13.50 1.51
C PHE A 30 7.53 12.31 1.60
N PHE A 31 8.84 12.51 1.46
CA PHE A 31 9.84 11.45 1.68
C PHE A 31 9.78 10.90 3.11
N VAL A 32 9.79 11.79 4.13
CA VAL A 32 9.70 11.37 5.54
C VAL A 32 8.39 10.64 5.83
N LEU A 33 7.26 11.15 5.31
CA LEU A 33 5.96 10.51 5.47
C LEU A 33 5.90 9.15 4.75
N HIS A 34 6.40 9.06 3.52
CA HIS A 34 6.45 7.82 2.75
C HIS A 34 7.34 6.76 3.42
N PHE A 35 8.40 7.17 4.10
CA PHE A 35 9.22 6.25 4.89
C PHE A 35 8.49 5.78 6.17
N PHE A 36 7.81 6.68 6.85
CA PHE A 36 7.14 6.38 8.13
C PHE A 36 5.85 5.57 7.97
N LEU A 37 5.03 5.88 6.96
CA LEU A 37 3.71 5.26 6.79
C LEU A 37 3.75 3.72 6.62
N PRO A 38 4.68 3.12 5.85
CA PRO A 38 4.82 1.67 5.79
C PRO A 38 5.11 1.03 7.16
N LEU A 39 5.89 1.69 8.02
CA LEU A 39 6.16 1.19 9.38
C LEU A 39 4.90 1.26 10.25
N ALA A 40 4.13 2.34 10.15
CA ALA A 40 2.83 2.44 10.81
C ALA A 40 1.85 1.37 10.31
N MET A 41 1.88 1.04 9.02
CA MET A 41 1.05 -0.01 8.43
C MET A 41 1.38 -1.41 8.99
N VAL A 42 2.63 -1.71 9.34
CA VAL A 42 2.97 -2.98 10.01
C VAL A 42 2.22 -3.13 11.33
N VAL A 43 2.08 -2.05 12.10
CA VAL A 43 1.29 -2.06 13.35
C VAL A 43 -0.18 -2.31 13.07
N VAL A 44 -0.75 -1.63 12.06
CA VAL A 44 -2.14 -1.82 11.65
C VAL A 44 -2.40 -3.27 11.20
N VAL A 45 -1.47 -3.87 10.44
CA VAL A 45 -1.55 -5.28 10.01
C VAL A 45 -1.47 -6.23 11.22
N GLY A 46 -0.64 -5.93 12.22
CA GLY A 46 -0.57 -6.70 13.46
C GLY A 46 -1.89 -6.67 14.24
N VAL A 47 -2.50 -5.49 14.40
CA VAL A 47 -3.82 -5.33 15.03
C VAL A 47 -4.91 -6.05 14.22
N HIS A 48 -4.85 -5.97 12.90
CA HIS A 48 -5.75 -6.71 12.02
C HIS A 48 -5.66 -8.22 12.24
N PHE A 49 -4.44 -8.78 12.32
CA PHE A 49 -4.25 -10.21 12.61
C PHE A 49 -4.72 -10.59 14.00
N LEU A 50 -4.53 -9.74 15.02
CA LEU A 50 -5.04 -10.02 16.36
C LEU A 50 -6.56 -10.24 16.33
N TYR A 51 -7.31 -9.31 15.71
CA TYR A 51 -8.77 -9.47 15.62
C TYR A 51 -9.19 -10.63 14.70
N LEU A 52 -8.44 -10.91 13.64
CA LEU A 52 -8.68 -12.09 12.81
C LEU A 52 -8.44 -13.40 13.58
N HIS A 53 -7.46 -13.42 14.49
CA HIS A 53 -7.19 -14.60 15.32
C HIS A 53 -8.29 -14.85 16.37
N GLU A 54 -8.89 -13.80 16.92
CA GLU A 54 -10.04 -13.93 17.83
C GLU A 54 -11.29 -14.46 17.12
N GLY A 55 -11.58 -13.96 15.90
CA GLY A 55 -12.77 -14.34 15.14
C GLY A 55 -12.62 -15.58 14.26
N GLY A 56 -11.37 -15.94 13.91
CA GLY A 56 -11.08 -16.95 12.89
C GLY A 56 -11.33 -16.46 11.45
N SER A 57 -10.81 -17.21 10.48
CA SER A 57 -11.08 -16.97 9.06
C SER A 57 -12.48 -17.45 8.68
N ASN A 58 -13.16 -16.71 7.80
CA ASN A 58 -14.39 -17.18 7.18
C ASN A 58 -14.08 -18.21 6.06
N ASN A 59 -15.11 -18.89 5.57
CA ASN A 59 -15.02 -19.84 4.45
C ASN A 59 -16.06 -19.51 3.35
N PRO A 60 -15.90 -20.04 2.12
CA PRO A 60 -16.75 -19.68 0.98
C PRO A 60 -18.25 -19.96 1.16
N LEU A 61 -18.62 -20.87 2.06
CA LEU A 61 -20.02 -21.20 2.36
C LEU A 61 -20.63 -20.24 3.39
N GLY A 62 -19.81 -19.45 4.09
CA GLY A 62 -20.27 -18.48 5.09
C GLY A 62 -20.90 -19.11 6.34
N VAL A 63 -20.71 -20.41 6.57
CA VAL A 63 -21.19 -21.16 7.74
C VAL A 63 -20.05 -21.40 8.73
N SER A 64 -20.33 -21.82 9.98
CA SER A 64 -19.25 -22.16 10.92
C SER A 64 -18.37 -23.29 10.36
N SER A 65 -17.05 -23.11 10.45
CA SER A 65 -16.03 -24.09 10.06
C SER A 65 -15.41 -24.82 11.24
N ASP A 66 -15.87 -24.61 12.47
CA ASP A 66 -15.19 -25.07 13.70
C ASP A 66 -14.96 -26.59 13.72
N VAL A 67 -15.94 -27.35 13.23
CA VAL A 67 -15.91 -28.83 13.21
C VAL A 67 -14.99 -29.37 12.10
N LEU A 68 -14.70 -28.56 11.07
CA LEU A 68 -13.91 -28.95 9.89
C LEU A 68 -12.56 -28.23 9.80
N ALA A 69 -12.18 -27.50 10.84
CA ALA A 69 -10.94 -26.75 10.87
C ALA A 69 -9.73 -27.70 10.78
N VAL A 70 -8.81 -27.39 9.87
CA VAL A 70 -7.53 -28.08 9.76
C VAL A 70 -6.41 -27.20 10.30
N ARG A 71 -5.30 -27.82 10.74
CA ARG A 71 -4.12 -27.07 11.18
C ARG A 71 -3.54 -26.24 10.03
N PHE A 72 -3.05 -25.04 10.34
CA PHE A 72 -2.45 -24.14 9.35
C PHE A 72 -1.25 -24.79 8.63
N HIS A 73 -0.33 -25.37 9.39
CA HIS A 73 0.76 -26.17 8.85
C HIS A 73 0.36 -27.66 8.84
N PRO A 74 0.58 -28.40 7.73
CA PRO A 74 1.29 -28.00 6.50
C PRO A 74 0.40 -27.42 5.39
N PHE A 75 -0.92 -27.49 5.54
CA PHE A 75 -1.88 -27.26 4.46
C PHE A 75 -1.83 -25.84 3.89
N TYR A 76 -2.09 -24.82 4.72
CA TYR A 76 -2.06 -23.44 4.26
C TYR A 76 -0.63 -22.92 4.08
N THR A 77 0.34 -23.37 4.87
CA THR A 77 1.76 -23.02 4.65
C THR A 77 2.24 -23.41 3.25
N SER A 78 1.95 -24.64 2.80
CA SER A 78 2.36 -25.09 1.46
C SER A 78 1.58 -24.37 0.35
N LYS A 79 0.28 -24.14 0.55
CA LYS A 79 -0.55 -23.36 -0.38
C LYS A 79 -0.04 -21.92 -0.55
N ASP A 80 0.34 -21.28 0.56
CA ASP A 80 0.87 -19.91 0.56
C ASP A 80 2.22 -19.85 -0.16
N VAL A 81 3.09 -20.85 0.01
CA VAL A 81 4.36 -20.94 -0.74
C VAL A 81 4.11 -21.02 -2.25
N VAL A 82 3.14 -21.83 -2.70
CA VAL A 82 2.77 -21.87 -4.14
C VAL A 82 2.29 -20.50 -4.61
N GLY A 83 1.45 -19.83 -3.83
CA GLY A 83 0.98 -18.47 -4.12
C GLY A 83 2.12 -17.45 -4.23
N LEU A 84 3.08 -17.50 -3.31
CA LEU A 84 4.28 -16.66 -3.33
C LEU A 84 5.13 -16.93 -4.58
N VAL A 85 5.35 -18.19 -4.96
CA VAL A 85 6.11 -18.53 -6.18
C VAL A 85 5.45 -17.95 -7.43
N ILE A 86 4.12 -18.06 -7.54
CA ILE A 86 3.38 -17.50 -8.69
C ILE A 86 3.49 -15.97 -8.69
N MET A 87 3.26 -15.33 -7.55
CA MET A 87 3.34 -13.87 -7.41
C MET A 87 4.75 -13.35 -7.74
N TYR A 88 5.80 -13.95 -7.19
CA TYR A 88 7.18 -13.56 -7.48
C TYR A 88 7.56 -13.86 -8.93
N GLY A 89 7.09 -14.97 -9.52
CA GLY A 89 7.29 -15.26 -10.93
C GLY A 89 6.72 -14.17 -11.83
N PHE A 90 5.48 -13.73 -11.56
CA PHE A 90 4.85 -12.64 -12.30
C PHE A 90 5.56 -11.30 -12.07
N PHE A 91 5.93 -10.99 -10.82
CA PHE A 91 6.67 -9.78 -10.50
C PHE A 91 8.03 -9.74 -11.20
N SER A 92 8.79 -10.84 -11.20
CA SER A 92 10.07 -10.96 -11.90
C SER A 92 9.91 -10.85 -13.42
N PHE A 93 8.84 -11.43 -13.98
CA PHE A 93 8.54 -11.28 -15.40
C PHE A 93 8.34 -9.80 -15.79
N LEU A 94 7.57 -9.04 -15.00
CA LEU A 94 7.40 -7.61 -15.23
C LEU A 94 8.71 -6.84 -14.99
N ALA A 95 9.35 -7.04 -13.84
CA ALA A 95 10.54 -6.28 -13.47
C ALA A 95 11.73 -6.49 -14.41
N LEU A 96 11.91 -7.71 -14.94
CA LEU A 96 13.05 -8.05 -15.80
C LEU A 96 12.71 -7.99 -17.29
N GLY A 97 11.48 -8.36 -17.67
CA GLY A 97 11.06 -8.41 -19.08
C GLY A 97 10.47 -7.09 -19.59
N PHE A 98 9.69 -6.40 -18.74
CA PHE A 98 8.92 -5.22 -19.12
C PHE A 98 8.87 -4.16 -18.00
N PRO A 99 10.03 -3.63 -17.54
CA PRO A 99 10.12 -2.80 -16.34
C PRO A 99 9.25 -1.52 -16.40
N GLU A 100 9.05 -0.97 -17.60
CA GLU A 100 8.28 0.26 -17.82
C GLU A 100 6.80 0.01 -18.15
N ALA A 101 6.34 -1.24 -18.25
CA ALA A 101 4.99 -1.55 -18.76
C ALA A 101 3.85 -0.99 -17.89
N LEU A 102 4.10 -0.81 -16.59
CA LEU A 102 3.15 -0.21 -15.64
C LEU A 102 3.49 1.26 -15.30
N GLY A 103 4.54 1.80 -15.92
CA GLY A 103 4.99 3.17 -15.72
C GLY A 103 4.36 4.15 -16.71
N ASN A 104 4.55 5.44 -16.46
CA ASN A 104 4.23 6.49 -17.43
C ASN A 104 5.55 7.13 -17.90
N TYR A 105 5.80 7.11 -19.21
CA TYR A 105 7.03 7.65 -19.80
C TYR A 105 7.31 9.11 -19.42
N LEU A 106 6.28 9.89 -19.10
CA LEU A 106 6.42 11.29 -18.67
C LEU A 106 7.20 11.44 -17.35
N ASN A 107 7.21 10.41 -16.49
CA ASN A 107 7.99 10.44 -15.24
C ASN A 107 9.50 10.32 -15.46
N ASN A 108 9.95 10.02 -16.69
CA ASN A 108 11.37 10.06 -17.07
C ASN A 108 11.83 11.46 -17.50
N ILE A 109 10.90 12.42 -17.58
CA ILE A 109 11.19 13.82 -17.87
C ILE A 109 11.25 14.57 -16.53
N PRO A 110 12.32 15.33 -16.24
CA PRO A 110 12.38 16.15 -15.04
C PRO A 110 11.18 17.08 -14.94
N MET A 111 10.74 17.33 -13.71
CA MET A 111 9.63 18.25 -13.46
C MET A 111 10.01 19.66 -13.95
N ASP A 112 9.13 20.23 -14.76
CA ASP A 112 9.15 21.64 -15.16
C ASP A 112 7.85 22.29 -14.67
N ASN A 113 7.98 23.36 -13.89
CA ASN A 113 6.85 24.10 -13.30
C ASN A 113 6.33 25.25 -14.18
N LEU A 114 6.94 25.46 -15.34
CA LEU A 114 6.59 26.50 -16.32
C LEU A 114 5.89 25.95 -17.56
N ARG A 115 5.79 24.62 -17.69
CA ARG A 115 4.85 23.93 -18.59
C ARG A 115 3.59 23.53 -17.83
#